data_AF-A0A453N4N4-F1
#
_entry.id   AF-A0A453N4N4-F1
#
_cell.length_a   1.000
_cell.length_b   1.000
_cell.length_c   1.000
_cell.angle_alpha   90.00
_cell.angle_beta   90.00
_cell.angle_gamma   90.00
#
_symmetry.space_group_name_H-M   'P 1'
#
loop_
_entity.id
_entity.type
_entity.pdbx_description
1 polymer ?
#
loop_
_entity_poly.entity_id
_entity_poly.type
_entity_poly.pdbx_seq_one_letter_code
_entity_poly.pdbx_strand_id
1 'polypeptide(L)' 'MRVKAAFFNRTKFIVGNDNNTRFWEDTWLGETPLALQYPSLYRIVQRRDALVATILQSTPFNIQFRRVLIGDQ' A
#
# COMPACT_ATOMS: atom_id res chain seq x y z
N MET A 1 -13.09 19.47 -5.34
CA MET A 1 -14.05 19.04 -4.29
C MET A 1 -13.34 19.02 -2.93
N ARG A 2 -13.65 19.96 -2.02
CA ARG A 2 -12.96 20.12 -0.71
C ARG A 2 -13.41 19.13 0.38
N VAL A 3 -14.51 18.42 0.14
CA VAL A 3 -15.11 17.49 1.11
C VAL A 3 -14.29 16.20 1.25
N LYS A 4 -13.76 15.65 0.15
CA LYS A 4 -12.93 14.43 0.15
C LYS A 4 -11.69 14.59 1.03
N ALA A 5 -10.94 15.68 0.87
CA ALA A 5 -9.71 15.93 1.63
C ALA A 5 -9.98 16.06 3.15
N ALA A 6 -11.06 16.74 3.54
CA ALA A 6 -11.44 16.86 4.95
C ALA A 6 -11.91 15.51 5.55
N PHE A 7 -12.54 14.67 4.73
CA PHE A 7 -12.97 13.33 5.09
C PHE A 7 -11.75 12.42 5.37
N PHE A 8 -10.83 12.31 4.42
CA PHE A 8 -9.60 11.50 4.56
C PHE A 8 -8.72 11.91 5.75
N ASN A 9 -8.73 13.19 6.14
CA ASN A 9 -7.90 13.70 7.24
C ASN A 9 -8.47 13.39 8.64
N ARG A 10 -9.72 12.92 8.74
CA ARG A 10 -10.39 12.65 10.03
C ARG A 10 -10.96 11.23 10.16
N THR A 11 -10.92 10.42 9.11
CA THR A 11 -11.39 9.03 9.15
C THR A 11 -10.23 8.05 9.07
N LYS A 12 -10.13 7.16 10.06
CA LYS A 12 -9.25 5.99 10.01
C LYS A 12 -9.94 4.91 9.17
N PHE A 13 -9.35 4.53 8.05
CA PHE A 13 -9.86 3.40 7.26
C PHE A 13 -9.51 2.11 8.00
N ILE A 14 -10.53 1.38 8.42
CA ILE A 14 -10.38 -0.02 8.80
C ILE A 14 -10.54 -0.79 7.50
N VAL A 15 -9.42 -1.23 6.93
CA VAL A 15 -9.43 -2.15 5.79
C VAL A 15 -10.14 -3.40 6.29
N GLY A 16 -11.36 -3.65 5.81
CA GLY A 16 -12.17 -4.76 6.31
C GLY A 16 -11.44 -6.09 6.14
N ASN A 17 -11.41 -6.91 7.19
CA ASN A 17 -10.86 -8.27 7.28
C ASN A 17 -9.46 -8.55 6.71
N ASP A 18 -8.74 -7.57 6.13
CA ASP A 18 -7.36 -7.58 5.59
C ASP A 18 -6.98 -8.73 4.63
N ASN A 19 -7.89 -9.68 4.38
CA ASN A 19 -7.64 -10.98 3.77
C ASN A 19 -8.08 -11.04 2.30
N ASN A 20 -8.64 -9.95 1.78
CA ASN A 20 -9.01 -9.82 0.37
C ASN A 20 -8.51 -8.51 -0.26
N THR A 21 -7.79 -7.70 0.51
CA THR A 21 -7.22 -6.43 0.03
C THR A 21 -5.78 -6.66 -0.38
N ARG A 22 -5.44 -6.30 -1.62
CA ARG A 22 -4.10 -6.37 -2.19
C ARG A 22 -3.36 -5.07 -1.91
N PHE A 23 -2.13 -5.19 -1.42
CA PHE A 23 -1.38 -4.04 -0.96
C PHE A 23 -0.99 -3.06 -2.07
N TRP A 24 -0.73 -3.51 -3.28
CA TRP A 24 -0.34 -2.59 -4.36
C TRP A 24 -1.50 -2.19 -5.27
N GLU A 25 -2.40 -3.14 -5.52
CA GLU A 25 -3.45 -3.03 -6.54
C GLU A 25 -4.70 -2.30 -6.06
N ASP A 26 -4.99 -2.35 -4.75
CA ASP A 26 -6.21 -1.75 -4.22
C ASP A 26 -5.95 -0.33 -3.69
N THR A 27 -6.99 0.51 -3.77
CA THR A 27 -6.92 1.89 -3.28
C THR A 27 -7.06 1.91 -1.77
N TRP A 28 -5.99 2.31 -1.08
CA TRP A 28 -5.95 2.46 0.37
C TRP A 28 -6.52 3.79 0.83
N LEU A 29 -5.81 4.86 0.48
CA LEU A 29 -6.08 6.23 0.88
C LEU A 29 -5.97 7.11 -0.37
N GLY A 30 -6.95 7.97 -0.58
CA GLY A 30 -7.04 8.81 -1.76
C GLY A 30 -7.85 8.14 -2.88
N GLU A 31 -7.52 8.48 -4.13
CA GLU A 31 -8.31 8.08 -5.30
C GLU A 31 -7.63 7.00 -6.15
N THR A 32 -6.35 6.69 -5.89
CA THR A 32 -5.55 5.80 -6.73
C THR A 32 -4.82 4.73 -5.89
N PRO A 33 -4.60 3.52 -6.46
CA PRO A 33 -3.78 2.48 -5.82
C PRO A 33 -2.32 2.88 -5.67
N LEU A 34 -1.63 2.26 -4.70
CA LEU A 34 -0.20 2.48 -4.46
C LEU A 34 0.66 2.13 -5.67
N ALA A 35 0.26 1.15 -6.48
CA ALA A 35 0.95 0.80 -7.73
C ALA A 35 1.03 1.96 -8.72
N LEU A 36 -0.03 2.79 -8.80
CA LEU A 36 -0.08 3.95 -9.67
C LEU A 36 0.62 5.17 -9.07
N GLN A 37 0.54 5.34 -7.75
CA GLN A 37 1.20 6.44 -7.04
C GLN A 37 2.73 6.26 -7.04
N TYR A 38 3.22 5.02 -6.93
CA TYR A 38 4.64 4.69 -6.81
C TYR A 38 5.07 3.64 -7.85
N PRO A 39 5.03 3.96 -9.15
CA PRO A 39 5.31 3.00 -10.21
C PRO A 39 6.74 2.46 -10.16
N SER A 40 7.72 3.28 -9.75
CA SER A 40 9.12 2.87 -9.59
C SER A 40 9.30 1.80 -8.50
N LEU A 41 8.59 1.96 -7.38
CA LEU A 41 8.62 1.03 -6.26
C LEU A 41 7.87 -0.26 -6.62
N TYR A 42 6.69 -0.14 -7.24
CA TYR A 42 5.91 -1.27 -7.73
C TYR A 42 6.68 -2.12 -8.76
N ARG A 43 7.52 -1.48 -9.61
CA ARG A 43 8.35 -2.20 -10.59
C ARG A 43 9.32 -3.18 -9.95
N ILE A 44 9.83 -2.85 -8.76
CA ILE A 44 10.79 -3.70 -8.04
C ILE A 44 10.13 -4.61 -7.01
N VAL A 45 8.82 -4.54 -6.80
CA VAL A 45 8.11 -5.46 -5.90
C VAL A 45 8.11 -6.88 -6.48
N GLN A 46 8.41 -7.87 -5.65
CA GLN A 46 8.39 -9.27 -6.03
C GLN A 46 6.98 -9.87 -5.96
N ARG A 47 6.21 -9.52 -4.92
CA ARG A 47 4.84 -9.99 -4.69
C ARG A 47 3.85 -8.83 -4.78
N ARG A 48 3.34 -8.59 -5.99
CA ARG A 48 2.39 -7.49 -6.27
C ARG A 48 0.99 -7.78 -5.73
N ASP A 49 0.59 -9.04 -5.79
CA ASP A 49 -0.71 -9.54 -5.33
C ASP A 49 -0.73 -9.85 -3.82
N ALA A 50 0.29 -9.43 -3.08
CA ALA A 50 0.38 -9.70 -1.65
C ALA A 50 -0.76 -9.00 -0.90
N LEU A 51 -1.41 -9.77 -0.02
CA LEU A 51 -2.49 -9.27 0.81
C LEU A 51 -1.95 -8.42 1.96
N VAL A 52 -2.76 -7.46 2.39
CA VAL A 52 -2.49 -6.61 3.55
C VAL A 52 -2.25 -7.46 4.80
N ALA A 53 -3.11 -8.44 5.05
CA ALA A 53 -2.97 -9.35 6.20
C ALA A 53 -1.61 -10.06 6.20
N THR A 54 -1.11 -10.51 5.04
CA THR A 54 0.18 -11.20 4.95
C THR A 54 1.37 -10.26 5.16
N ILE A 55 1.27 -9.01 4.67
CA ILE A 55 2.36 -8.03 4.80
C ILE A 55 2.46 -7.49 6.24
N LEU A 56 1.31 -7.24 6.87
CA LEU A 56 1.23 -6.69 8.23
C LEU A 56 1.38 -7.75 9.33
N GLN A 57 1.46 -9.03 8.98
CA GLN A 57 1.68 -10.13 9.94
C GLN A 57 3.05 -10.10 10.62
N SER A 58 4.04 -9.39 10.06
CA SER A 58 5.37 -9.27 10.66
C SER A 58 5.81 -7.82 10.80
N THR A 59 6.64 -7.56 11.82
CA THR A 59 7.36 -6.30 11.99
C THR A 59 8.86 -6.59 11.97
N PRO A 60 9.62 -6.11 10.98
CA PRO A 60 9.21 -5.24 9.87
C PRO A 60 8.28 -5.94 8.85
N PHE A 61 7.56 -5.15 8.06
CA PHE A 61 6.61 -5.64 7.06
C PHE A 61 7.25 -6.65 6.10
N ASN A 62 6.52 -7.74 5.80
CA ASN A 62 7.01 -8.79 4.89
C ASN A 62 6.86 -8.39 3.41
N ILE A 63 7.53 -7.31 3.02
CA ILE A 63 7.54 -6.83 1.63
C ILE A 63 8.87 -7.25 0.99
N GLN A 64 8.76 -8.04 -0.08
CA GLN A 64 9.91 -8.52 -0.83
C GLN A 64 10.12 -7.66 -2.08
N PHE A 65 11.34 -7.16 -2.23
CA PHE A 65 11.77 -6.39 -3.39
C PHE A 65 12.85 -7.15 -4.16
N ARG A 66 12.81 -7.05 -5.48
CA ARG A 66 13.84 -7.58 -6.40
C ARG A 66 15.16 -6.82 -6.32
N ARG A 67 15.16 -5.64 -5.69
CA ARG A 67 16.32 -4.77 -5.51
C ARG A 67 16.29 -4.19 -4.11
N VAL A 68 17.46 -3.95 -3.54
CA VAL A 68 17.58 -3.25 -2.26
C VAL A 68 16.99 -1.85 -2.41
N LEU A 69 16.17 -1.45 -1.45
CA LEU A 69 15.75 -0.06 -1.30
C LEU A 69 16.95 0.72 -0.78
N ILE A 70 17.72 1.29 -1.70
CA ILE A 70 18.76 2.26 -1.34
C ILE A 70 18.01 3.59 -1.20
N GLY A 71 17.91 4.10 0.03
CA GLY A 71 17.48 5.48 0.25
C GLY A 71 18.55 6.41 -0.29
N ASP A 72 18.16 7.45 -1.03
CA ASP A 72 19.09 8.54 -1.34
C ASP A 72 19.59 9.13 -0.02
N GLN A 73 20.91 9.19 0.12
CA GLN A 73 21.64 9.58 1.32
C GLN A 73 21.55 11.08 1.61
#